data_AF-A0AA38PBG8-F1
#
_entry.id   AF-A0AA38PBG8-F1
#
_cell.length_a   1.000
_cell.length_b   1.000
_cell.length_c   1.000
_cell.angle_alpha   90.00
_cell.angle_beta   90.00
_cell.angle_gamma   90.00
#
_symmetry.space_group_name_H-M   'P 1'
#
loop_
_entity.id
_entity.type
_entity.pdbx_description
1 polymer ?
#
loop_
_entity_poly.entity_id
_entity_poly.type
_entity_poly.pdbx_seq_one_letter_code
_entity_poly.pdbx_strand_id
1 'polypeptide(L)'
;MASSVGPSNGPLVATGDWTRDLVHLAKTAELKKHALTLQLHTAHILSAHAALEQKGKSIQDVREQKNKLDSERNRLIAALRQVNDDRDQADMLEGNLERECATLRSQITTLSDGEYAVAKADVDRLRVELGQPPLPSLQTMLDEKAANFLTERRLNGSGTTPSSEPSSSTTTATATTTTSFVPSATPTTFRTSFSAAAQPASSSSFTNDHSNNSTNSNKRPASVSSLDPSLGEMVASVPAKRPRGRPKGSKTQKRTGT
;
A
#
# COMPACT_ATOMS: atom_id res chain seq x y z
N MET A 1 -20.30 0.06 -104.92
CA MET A 1 -19.37 -0.89 -105.56
C MET A 1 -18.52 -1.52 -104.47
N ALA A 2 -18.56 -2.84 -104.42
CA ALA A 2 -17.89 -3.69 -103.44
C ALA A 2 -16.39 -3.83 -103.73
N SER A 3 -15.59 -4.09 -102.70
CA SER A 3 -14.37 -4.90 -102.81
C SER A 3 -14.07 -5.53 -101.45
N SER A 4 -14.59 -6.74 -101.30
CA SER A 4 -14.27 -7.72 -100.27
C SER A 4 -12.88 -8.30 -100.55
N VAL A 5 -11.91 -8.05 -99.67
CA VAL A 5 -10.60 -8.70 -99.69
C VAL A 5 -10.71 -10.02 -98.92
N GLY A 6 -10.62 -11.14 -99.63
CA GLY A 6 -10.71 -12.48 -99.05
C GLY A 6 -9.48 -12.86 -98.22
N PRO A 7 -9.65 -13.69 -97.18
CA PRO A 7 -8.54 -14.17 -96.36
C PRO A 7 -7.73 -15.24 -97.12
N SER A 8 -6.46 -14.94 -97.38
CA SER A 8 -5.49 -15.89 -97.92
C SER A 8 -5.06 -16.89 -96.83
N ASN A 9 -5.67 -18.08 -96.83
CA ASN A 9 -5.21 -19.24 -96.07
C ASN A 9 -3.93 -19.83 -96.72
N GLY A 10 -2.79 -19.18 -96.49
CA GLY A 10 -1.48 -19.82 -96.65
C GLY A 10 -1.17 -20.70 -95.44
N PRO A 11 -0.41 -21.80 -95.58
CA PRO A 11 0.01 -22.61 -94.44
C PRO A 11 0.84 -21.73 -93.48
N LEU A 12 0.28 -21.39 -92.33
CA LEU A 12 0.99 -20.77 -91.21
C LEU A 12 2.01 -21.78 -90.68
N VAL A 13 3.16 -21.88 -91.35
CA VAL A 13 4.36 -22.43 -90.74
C VAL A 13 4.65 -21.51 -89.56
N ALA A 14 4.41 -22.00 -88.34
CA ALA A 14 4.71 -21.30 -87.11
C ALA A 14 6.24 -21.16 -86.98
N THR A 15 6.80 -20.18 -87.67
CA THR A 15 8.21 -19.78 -87.58
C THR A 15 8.46 -18.97 -86.30
N GLY A 16 7.83 -19.34 -85.19
CA GLY A 16 7.95 -18.71 -83.88
C GLY A 16 8.57 -19.70 -82.89
N ASP A 17 9.55 -19.25 -82.13
CA ASP A 17 10.33 -20.02 -81.15
C ASP A 17 9.47 -20.34 -79.89
N TRP A 18 8.40 -21.13 -80.07
CA TRP A 18 7.42 -21.47 -79.02
C TRP A 18 8.07 -22.16 -77.81
N THR A 19 9.15 -22.89 -78.03
CA THR A 19 9.95 -23.53 -76.98
C THR A 19 10.57 -22.48 -76.06
N ARG A 20 11.10 -21.39 -76.62
CA ARG A 20 11.64 -20.27 -75.83
C ARG A 20 10.54 -19.58 -75.02
N ASP A 21 9.38 -19.35 -75.63
CA ASP A 21 8.24 -18.71 -74.95
C ASP A 21 7.72 -19.56 -73.78
N LEU A 22 7.65 -20.88 -73.96
CA LEU A 22 7.25 -21.81 -72.89
C LEU A 22 8.25 -21.79 -71.72
N VAL A 23 9.56 -21.83 -72.02
CA VAL A 23 10.61 -21.72 -70.99
C VAL A 23 10.56 -20.37 -70.29
N HIS A 24 10.30 -19.28 -71.02
CA HIS A 24 10.17 -17.95 -70.44
C HIS A 24 8.94 -17.83 -69.53
N LEU A 25 7.81 -18.42 -69.92
CA LEU A 25 6.60 -18.49 -69.12
C LEU A 25 6.82 -19.30 -67.83
N ALA A 26 7.50 -20.45 -67.92
CA ALA A 26 7.85 -21.26 -66.76
C ALA A 26 8.74 -20.50 -65.77
N LYS A 27 9.80 -19.85 -66.26
CA LYS A 27 10.68 -18.99 -65.43
C LYS A 27 9.92 -17.82 -64.80
N THR A 28 8.99 -17.22 -65.53
CA THR A 28 8.14 -16.14 -65.02
C THR A 28 7.20 -16.64 -63.91
N ALA A 29 6.62 -17.83 -64.06
CA ALA A 29 5.78 -18.45 -63.04
C ALA A 29 6.58 -18.79 -61.77
N GLU A 30 7.78 -19.35 -61.93
CA GLU A 30 8.68 -19.65 -60.81
C GLU A 30 9.14 -18.37 -60.09
N LEU A 31 9.50 -17.31 -60.83
CA LEU A 31 9.82 -16.01 -60.26
C LEU A 31 8.65 -15.45 -59.44
N LYS A 32 7.42 -15.50 -59.96
CA LYS A 32 6.21 -15.05 -59.26
C LYS A 32 5.96 -15.85 -57.97
N LYS A 33 6.19 -17.17 -58.00
CA LYS A 33 6.12 -18.03 -56.80
C LYS A 33 7.11 -17.55 -55.74
N HIS A 34 8.38 -17.35 -56.11
CA HIS A 34 9.40 -16.87 -55.16
C HIS A 34 9.10 -15.47 -54.63
N ALA A 35 8.64 -14.56 -55.49
CA ALA A 35 8.25 -13.21 -55.09
C ALA A 35 7.11 -13.23 -54.05
N LEU A 36 6.09 -14.07 -54.27
CA LEU A 36 4.98 -14.23 -53.32
C LEU A 36 5.47 -14.83 -51.99
N THR A 37 6.32 -15.86 -52.03
CA THR A 37 6.91 -16.44 -50.81
C THR A 37 7.70 -15.40 -50.02
N LEU A 38 8.49 -14.57 -50.69
CA LEU A 38 9.24 -13.47 -50.05
C LEU A 38 8.30 -12.42 -49.43
N GLN A 39 7.22 -12.05 -50.12
CA GLN A 39 6.20 -11.14 -49.59
C GLN A 39 5.53 -11.69 -48.33
N LEU A 40 5.16 -12.98 -48.33
CA LEU A 40 4.57 -13.65 -47.18
C LEU A 40 5.53 -13.64 -45.97
N HIS A 41 6.80 -14.02 -46.19
CA HIS A 41 7.81 -13.98 -45.13
C HIS A 41 8.04 -12.56 -44.62
N THR A 42 8.10 -11.57 -45.50
CA THR A 42 8.20 -10.15 -45.11
C THR A 42 7.05 -9.74 -44.20
N ALA A 43 5.80 -10.08 -44.56
CA ALA A 43 4.63 -9.78 -43.75
C ALA A 43 4.69 -10.46 -42.36
N HIS A 44 5.12 -11.73 -42.31
CA HIS A 44 5.30 -12.44 -41.04
C HIS A 44 6.38 -11.81 -40.15
N ILE A 45 7.50 -11.40 -40.74
CA ILE A 45 8.59 -10.72 -40.02
C ILE A 45 8.08 -9.40 -39.43
N LEU A 46 7.38 -8.57 -40.22
CA LEU A 46 6.83 -7.30 -39.74
C LEU A 46 5.79 -7.49 -38.63
N SER A 47 4.91 -8.47 -38.76
CA SER A 47 3.93 -8.81 -37.71
C SER A 47 4.61 -9.29 -36.42
N ALA A 48 5.63 -10.14 -36.54
CA ALA A 48 6.41 -10.59 -35.39
C ALA A 48 7.16 -9.42 -34.71
N HIS A 49 7.69 -8.46 -35.47
CA HIS A 49 8.30 -7.25 -34.94
C HIS A 49 7.30 -6.40 -34.14
N ALA A 50 6.13 -6.12 -34.69
CA ALA A 50 5.09 -5.36 -33.98
C ALA A 50 4.67 -6.05 -32.66
N ALA A 51 4.52 -7.37 -32.68
CA ALA A 51 4.20 -8.15 -31.49
C ALA A 51 5.33 -8.12 -30.45
N LEU A 52 6.59 -8.13 -30.89
CA LEU A 52 7.77 -8.03 -30.02
C LEU A 52 7.82 -6.66 -29.34
N GLU A 53 7.61 -5.57 -30.08
CA GLU A 53 7.57 -4.21 -29.54
C GLU A 53 6.44 -4.04 -28.51
N GLN A 54 5.24 -4.52 -28.84
CA GLN A 54 4.10 -4.49 -27.93
C GLN A 54 4.40 -5.23 -26.62
N LYS A 55 4.98 -6.44 -26.71
CA LYS A 55 5.38 -7.21 -25.52
C LYS A 55 6.50 -6.51 -24.74
N GLY A 56 7.46 -5.89 -25.43
CA GLY A 56 8.52 -5.10 -24.80
C GLY A 56 7.95 -3.96 -23.94
N LYS A 57 6.97 -3.22 -24.48
CA LYS A 57 6.25 -2.19 -23.74
C LYS A 57 5.50 -2.76 -22.53
N SER A 58 4.74 -3.84 -22.70
CA SER A 58 4.03 -4.47 -21.58
C SER A 58 4.97 -4.97 -20.47
N ILE A 59 6.16 -5.47 -20.82
CA ILE A 59 7.19 -5.84 -19.83
C ILE A 59 7.67 -4.61 -19.05
N GLN A 60 7.88 -3.49 -19.73
CA GLN A 60 8.26 -2.23 -19.08
C GLN A 60 7.17 -1.76 -18.12
N ASP A 61 5.91 -1.73 -18.55
CA ASP A 61 4.77 -1.31 -17.72
C ASP A 61 4.67 -2.15 -16.44
N VAL A 62 4.83 -3.48 -16.56
CA VAL A 62 4.83 -4.40 -15.40
C VAL A 62 6.02 -4.15 -14.47
N ARG A 63 7.21 -3.83 -15.00
CA ARG A 63 8.39 -3.49 -14.18
C ARG A 63 8.17 -2.22 -13.38
N GLU A 64 7.57 -1.19 -13.99
CA GLU A 64 7.26 0.08 -13.33
C GLU A 64 6.21 -0.11 -12.23
N GLN A 65 5.14 -0.87 -12.50
CA GLN A 65 4.13 -1.21 -11.50
C GLN A 65 4.74 -1.97 -10.32
N LYS A 66 5.60 -2.96 -10.60
CA LYS A 66 6.33 -3.69 -9.55
C LYS A 66 7.17 -2.74 -8.69
N ASN A 67 7.94 -1.84 -9.30
CA ASN A 67 8.78 -0.88 -8.57
C ASN A 67 7.96 0.04 -7.66
N LYS A 68 6.78 0.48 -8.13
CA LYS A 68 5.84 1.27 -7.32
C LYS A 68 5.34 0.48 -6.11
N LEU A 69 4.93 -0.77 -6.30
CA LEU A 69 4.48 -1.64 -5.21
C LEU A 69 5.60 -1.95 -4.21
N ASP A 70 6.82 -2.19 -4.67
CA ASP A 70 7.99 -2.41 -3.81
C ASP A 70 8.30 -1.17 -2.96
N SER A 71 8.15 0.03 -3.54
CA SER A 71 8.32 1.30 -2.81
C SER A 71 7.25 1.49 -1.72
N GLU A 72 5.98 1.23 -2.03
CA GLU A 72 4.89 1.30 -1.06
C GLU A 72 5.04 0.25 0.05
N ARG A 73 5.44 -0.98 -0.32
CA ARG A 73 5.77 -2.04 0.66
C ARG A 73 6.85 -1.57 1.63
N ASN A 74 7.92 -0.98 1.13
CA ASN A 74 9.01 -0.47 1.97
C ASN A 74 8.53 0.68 2.87
N ARG A 75 7.69 1.60 2.37
CA ARG A 75 7.09 2.67 3.16
C ARG A 75 6.23 2.13 4.30
N LEU A 76 5.38 1.14 4.03
CA LEU A 76 4.51 0.52 5.04
C LEU A 76 5.32 -0.24 6.09
N ILE A 77 6.40 -0.94 5.69
CA ILE A 77 7.32 -1.59 6.64
C ILE A 77 7.98 -0.56 7.55
N ALA A 78 8.39 0.60 7.02
CA ALA A 78 8.95 1.67 7.84
C ALA A 78 7.92 2.23 8.85
N ALA A 79 6.68 2.47 8.41
CA ALA A 79 5.61 2.93 9.29
C ALA A 79 5.28 1.92 10.41
N LEU A 80 5.25 0.62 10.11
CA LEU A 80 5.04 -0.43 11.11
C LEU A 80 6.18 -0.51 12.13
N ARG A 81 7.43 -0.24 11.71
CA ARG A 81 8.55 -0.15 12.65
C ARG A 81 8.36 1.02 13.61
N GLN A 82 8.02 2.20 13.09
CA GLN A 82 7.76 3.37 13.91
C GLN A 82 6.66 3.13 14.94
N VAL A 83 5.54 2.52 14.55
CA VAL A 83 4.44 2.21 15.49
C VAL A 83 4.89 1.26 16.60
N ASN A 84 5.75 0.29 16.29
CA ASN A 84 6.30 -0.59 17.32
C ASN A 84 7.25 0.16 18.26
N ASP A 85 8.11 1.04 17.72
CA ASP A 85 9.02 1.87 18.53
C ASP A 85 8.23 2.81 19.46
N ASP A 86 7.16 3.44 18.95
CA ASP A 86 6.26 4.32 19.71
C ASP A 86 5.51 3.53 20.82
N ARG A 87 5.07 2.30 20.53
CA ARG A 87 4.46 1.42 21.53
C ARG A 87 5.46 1.08 22.63
N ASP A 88 6.66 0.66 22.27
CA ASP A 88 7.69 0.30 23.25
C ASP A 88 8.08 1.53 24.10
N GLN A 89 8.06 2.74 23.53
CA GLN A 89 8.21 3.99 24.29
C GLN A 89 7.03 4.26 25.24
N ALA A 90 5.79 4.03 24.81
CA ALA A 90 4.61 4.17 25.65
C ALA A 90 4.63 3.19 26.84
N ASP A 91 5.00 1.93 26.60
CA ASP A 91 5.13 0.90 27.64
C ASP A 91 6.20 1.29 28.69
N MET A 92 7.32 1.86 28.26
CA MET A 92 8.34 2.39 29.18
C MET A 92 7.83 3.56 30.02
N LEU A 93 7.07 4.48 29.43
CA LEU A 93 6.49 5.62 30.13
C LEU A 93 5.41 5.18 31.13
N GLU A 94 4.54 4.24 30.74
CA GLU A 94 3.54 3.63 31.61
C GLU A 94 4.22 3.00 32.82
N GLY A 95 5.20 2.11 32.61
CA GLY A 95 5.94 1.48 33.70
C GLY A 95 6.69 2.48 34.60
N ASN A 96 7.06 3.66 34.09
CA ASN A 96 7.62 4.73 34.92
C ASN A 96 6.56 5.41 35.79
N LEU A 97 5.42 5.80 35.19
CA LEU A 97 4.32 6.42 35.91
C LEU A 97 3.72 5.50 36.96
N GLU A 98 3.64 4.19 36.69
CA GLU A 98 3.18 3.20 37.66
C GLU A 98 4.09 3.14 38.90
N ARG A 99 5.42 3.14 38.70
CA ARG A 99 6.41 3.16 39.80
C ARG A 99 6.33 4.46 40.61
N GLU A 100 6.19 5.60 39.94
CA GLU A 100 6.01 6.90 40.60
C GLU A 100 4.70 6.94 41.39
N CYS A 101 3.59 6.46 40.81
CA CYS A 101 2.31 6.35 41.49
C CYS A 101 2.39 5.44 42.72
N ALA A 102 3.07 4.29 42.62
CA ALA A 102 3.29 3.39 43.74
C ALA A 102 4.11 4.06 44.85
N THR A 103 5.16 4.81 44.48
CA THR A 103 6.00 5.57 45.41
C THR A 103 5.20 6.64 46.13
N LEU A 104 4.42 7.44 45.40
CA LEU A 104 3.58 8.50 45.98
C LEU A 104 2.50 7.93 46.90
N ARG A 105 1.85 6.82 46.52
CA ARG A 105 0.89 6.13 47.38
C ARG A 105 1.55 5.66 48.67
N SER A 106 2.73 5.03 48.58
CA SER A 106 3.48 4.61 49.76
C SER A 106 3.84 5.80 50.65
N GLN A 107 4.27 6.93 50.07
CA GLN A 107 4.61 8.13 50.81
C GLN A 107 3.39 8.73 51.52
N ILE A 108 2.24 8.77 50.85
CA ILE A 108 0.98 9.24 51.45
C ILE A 108 0.61 8.37 52.66
N THR A 109 0.64 7.05 52.52
CA THR A 109 0.35 6.12 53.63
C THR A 109 1.31 6.33 54.80
N THR A 110 2.62 6.43 54.54
CA THR A 110 3.61 6.68 55.59
C THR A 110 3.34 7.98 56.36
N LEU A 111 3.02 9.06 55.64
CA LEU A 111 2.73 10.35 56.26
C LEU A 111 1.40 10.38 57.00
N SER A 112 0.35 9.77 56.42
CA SER A 112 -0.98 9.74 57.02
C SER A 112 -1.01 8.96 58.32
N ASP A 113 -0.33 7.82 58.36
CA ASP A 113 -0.39 6.88 59.49
C ASP A 113 0.69 7.16 60.54
N GLY A 114 1.74 7.89 60.15
CA GLY A 114 2.84 8.28 61.03
C GLY A 114 2.63 9.65 61.66
N GLU A 115 3.42 10.63 61.21
CA GLU A 115 3.55 11.95 61.84
C GLU A 115 2.23 12.74 61.87
N TYR A 116 1.43 12.65 60.80
CA TYR A 116 0.16 13.37 60.73
C TYR A 116 -0.84 12.86 61.78
N ALA A 117 -0.98 11.55 61.95
CA ALA A 117 -1.92 10.96 62.91
C ALA A 117 -1.57 11.38 64.35
N VAL A 118 -0.28 11.35 64.71
CA VAL A 118 0.20 11.78 66.04
C VAL A 118 -0.10 13.27 66.24
N ALA A 119 0.30 14.12 65.29
CA ALA A 119 0.06 15.55 65.39
C ALA A 119 -1.44 15.91 65.47
N LYS A 120 -2.29 15.21 64.70
CA LYS A 120 -3.75 15.41 64.75
C LYS A 120 -4.31 15.03 66.12
N ALA A 121 -3.91 13.89 66.68
CA ALA A 121 -4.35 13.46 68.00
C ALA A 121 -3.96 14.47 69.10
N ASP A 122 -2.75 15.02 69.04
CA ASP A 122 -2.29 16.06 69.97
C ASP A 122 -3.12 17.35 69.85
N VAL A 123 -3.40 17.81 68.62
CA VAL A 123 -4.23 19.01 68.39
C VAL A 123 -5.67 18.79 68.85
N ASP A 124 -6.26 17.63 68.55
CA ASP A 124 -7.61 17.31 68.98
C ASP A 124 -7.71 17.25 70.52
N ARG A 125 -6.68 16.72 71.20
CA ARG A 125 -6.60 16.75 72.68
C ARG A 125 -6.61 18.19 73.21
N LEU A 126 -5.78 19.08 72.65
CA LEU A 126 -5.73 20.49 73.05
C LEU A 126 -7.06 21.23 72.77
N ARG A 127 -7.72 20.89 71.66
CA ARG A 127 -9.04 21.46 71.33
C ARG A 127 -10.11 21.04 72.32
N VAL A 128 -10.10 19.78 72.75
CA VAL A 128 -11.00 19.28 73.79
C VAL A 128 -10.77 20.03 75.11
N GLU A 129 -9.51 20.24 75.52
CA GLU A 129 -9.18 21.02 76.71
C GLU A 129 -9.68 22.49 76.66
N LEU A 130 -9.75 23.07 75.46
CA LEU A 130 -10.27 24.43 75.21
C LEU A 130 -11.78 24.48 74.93
N GLY A 131 -12.49 23.34 74.96
CA GLY A 131 -13.92 23.27 74.65
C GLY A 131 -14.27 23.48 73.16
N GLN A 132 -13.32 23.27 72.25
CA GLN A 132 -13.52 23.37 70.80
C GLN A 132 -13.79 21.98 70.18
N PRO A 133 -14.55 21.91 69.07
CA PRO A 133 -14.78 20.66 68.36
C PRO A 133 -13.49 20.13 67.68
N PRO A 134 -13.37 18.80 67.50
CA PRO A 134 -12.22 18.18 66.86
C PRO A 134 -12.09 18.63 65.40
N LEU A 135 -10.86 18.54 64.87
CA LEU A 135 -10.58 18.88 63.48
C LEU A 135 -11.25 17.89 62.50
N PRO A 136 -11.66 18.38 61.32
CA PRO A 136 -12.14 17.52 60.25
C PRO A 136 -11.08 16.50 59.84
N SER A 137 -11.53 15.33 59.36
CA SER A 137 -10.61 14.26 58.95
C SER A 137 -9.83 14.64 57.70
N LEU A 138 -8.62 14.07 57.54
CA LEU A 138 -7.83 14.22 56.31
C LEU A 138 -8.63 13.79 55.08
N GLN A 139 -9.42 12.72 55.21
CA GLN A 139 -10.27 12.21 54.14
C GLN A 139 -11.29 13.26 53.70
N THR A 140 -11.96 13.92 54.64
CA THR A 140 -12.92 14.99 54.33
C THR A 140 -12.27 16.12 53.53
N MET A 141 -11.06 16.56 53.91
CA MET A 141 -10.33 17.60 53.17
C MET A 141 -9.89 17.14 51.77
N LEU A 142 -9.52 15.85 51.62
CA LEU A 142 -9.16 15.28 50.32
C LEU A 142 -10.38 15.19 49.39
N ASP A 143 -11.53 14.79 49.91
CA ASP A 143 -12.78 14.69 49.14
C ASP A 143 -13.22 16.07 48.63
N GLU A 144 -13.12 17.11 49.47
CA GLU A 144 -13.38 18.50 49.06
C GLU A 144 -12.42 18.96 47.95
N LYS A 145 -11.12 18.67 48.07
CA LYS A 145 -10.15 18.98 47.01
C LYS A 145 -10.42 18.20 45.72
N ALA A 146 -10.80 16.92 45.81
CA ALA A 146 -11.15 16.11 44.65
C ALA A 146 -12.39 16.68 43.93
N ALA A 147 -13.40 17.11 44.69
CA ALA A 147 -14.57 17.79 44.15
C ALA A 147 -14.22 19.11 43.44
N ASN A 148 -13.30 19.89 44.00
CA ASN A 148 -12.80 21.12 43.38
C ASN A 148 -12.05 20.83 42.08
N PHE A 149 -11.16 19.84 42.05
CA PHE A 149 -10.41 19.46 40.85
C PHE A 149 -11.32 18.98 39.71
N LEU A 150 -12.35 18.18 40.02
CA LEU A 150 -13.35 17.77 39.02
C LEU A 150 -14.17 18.96 38.49
N THR A 151 -14.41 19.96 39.33
CA THR A 151 -15.13 21.17 38.94
C THR A 151 -14.26 22.05 38.05
N GLU A 152 -12.99 22.23 38.40
CA GLU A 152 -12.00 22.93 37.58
C GLU A 152 -11.80 22.24 36.22
N ARG A 153 -11.66 20.92 36.20
CA ARG A 153 -11.57 20.16 34.94
C ARG A 153 -12.81 20.30 34.07
N ARG A 154 -14.01 20.43 34.66
CA ARG A 154 -15.25 20.69 33.89
C ARG A 154 -15.28 22.11 33.31
N LEU A 155 -14.78 23.10 34.04
CA LEU A 155 -14.69 24.50 33.58
C LEU A 155 -13.63 24.67 32.49
N ASN A 156 -12.47 24.02 32.62
CA ASN A 156 -11.36 24.11 31.68
C ASN A 156 -11.48 23.13 30.49
N GLY A 157 -12.29 22.07 30.64
CA GLY A 157 -12.45 21.01 29.64
C GLY A 157 -13.28 21.37 28.41
N SER A 158 -13.79 22.60 28.28
CA SER A 158 -14.54 23.03 27.09
C SER A 158 -13.65 23.50 25.92
N GLY A 159 -12.32 23.61 26.11
CA GLY A 159 -11.44 24.31 25.17
C GLY A 159 -10.29 23.53 24.54
N THR A 160 -10.11 22.23 24.79
CA THR A 160 -8.89 21.54 24.32
C THR A 160 -9.14 20.10 23.90
N THR A 161 -9.89 19.93 22.82
CA THR A 161 -9.64 18.81 21.89
C THR A 161 -8.39 19.15 21.08
N PRO A 162 -7.27 18.41 21.19
CA PRO A 162 -6.19 18.51 20.21
C PRO A 162 -6.66 17.90 18.89
N SER A 163 -7.44 18.67 18.12
CA SER A 163 -7.73 18.41 16.71
C SER A 163 -6.45 18.67 15.92
N SER A 164 -5.63 17.63 15.77
CA SER A 164 -4.56 17.58 14.78
C SER A 164 -4.94 16.56 13.70
N GLU A 165 -5.84 16.93 12.80
CA GLU A 165 -5.90 16.34 11.46
C GLU A 165 -6.18 17.44 10.42
N PRO A 166 -5.30 17.61 9.42
CA PRO A 166 -5.63 18.27 8.18
C PRO A 166 -6.06 17.20 7.17
N SER A 167 -7.35 17.14 6.82
CA SER A 167 -7.78 16.44 5.59
C SER A 167 -9.10 16.97 5.07
N SER A 168 -8.99 17.48 3.85
CA SER A 168 -10.01 18.01 2.96
C SER A 168 -11.07 17.00 2.52
N SER A 169 -12.26 17.55 2.23
CA SER A 169 -13.37 17.05 1.40
C SER A 169 -14.25 15.91 1.93
N THR A 170 -15.49 16.26 2.28
CA THR A 170 -16.70 15.75 1.61
C THR A 170 -17.90 16.62 2.02
N THR A 171 -18.33 17.48 1.10
CA THR A 171 -19.69 18.03 1.02
C THR A 171 -20.64 16.86 0.76
N THR A 172 -21.65 16.65 1.61
CA THR A 172 -23.07 16.50 1.22
C THR A 172 -23.92 16.49 2.49
N ALA A 173 -24.86 17.43 2.54
CA ALA A 173 -25.83 17.62 3.61
C ALA A 173 -26.75 16.41 3.80
N THR A 174 -27.02 16.05 5.06
CA THR A 174 -28.20 15.26 5.42
C THR A 174 -28.91 16.01 6.55
N ALA A 175 -29.95 16.76 6.21
CA ALA A 175 -30.84 17.40 7.16
C ALA A 175 -32.01 16.47 7.46
N THR A 176 -32.13 16.12 8.72
CA THR A 176 -33.20 15.38 9.38
C THR A 176 -34.55 16.09 9.21
N THR A 177 -35.56 15.38 8.71
CA THR A 177 -36.97 15.80 8.85
C THR A 177 -37.81 14.63 9.36
N THR A 178 -38.25 14.80 10.60
CA THR A 178 -39.41 14.24 11.29
C THR A 178 -40.60 13.93 10.37
N THR A 179 -41.09 12.68 10.31
CA THR A 179 -42.53 12.34 10.46
C THR A 179 -42.77 10.83 10.56
N SER A 180 -43.81 10.50 11.32
CA SER A 180 -44.36 9.19 11.69
C SER A 180 -45.08 8.45 10.55
N PHE A 181 -45.08 7.10 10.57
CA PHE A 181 -46.24 6.18 10.55
C PHE A 181 -45.86 4.73 10.15
N VAL A 182 -46.72 3.80 10.54
CA VAL A 182 -46.65 2.33 10.72
C VAL A 182 -46.62 1.46 9.41
N PRO A 183 -46.38 0.13 9.48
CA PRO A 183 -45.86 -0.73 8.40
C PRO A 183 -46.92 -1.55 7.65
N SER A 184 -46.60 -2.07 6.45
CA SER A 184 -47.23 -3.30 5.89
C SER A 184 -46.61 -3.81 4.57
N ALA A 185 -46.52 -5.14 4.47
CA ALA A 185 -46.58 -6.01 3.26
C ALA A 185 -45.42 -6.06 2.22
N THR A 186 -44.64 -7.15 2.32
CA THR A 186 -44.38 -8.26 1.34
C THR A 186 -44.07 -8.02 -0.16
N PRO A 187 -43.34 -8.98 -0.80
CA PRO A 187 -42.44 -8.80 -1.95
C PRO A 187 -43.10 -9.17 -3.29
N THR A 188 -42.50 -8.81 -4.45
CA THR A 188 -42.84 -9.41 -5.77
C THR A 188 -41.86 -9.01 -6.88
N THR A 189 -41.21 -10.04 -7.46
CA THR A 189 -40.97 -10.32 -8.90
C THR A 189 -39.87 -9.60 -9.71
N PHE A 190 -38.85 -10.42 -10.03
CA PHE A 190 -38.32 -10.74 -11.37
C PHE A 190 -38.56 -9.76 -12.52
N ARG A 191 -37.47 -9.32 -13.18
CA ARG A 191 -37.46 -9.17 -14.64
C ARG A 191 -36.06 -9.29 -15.25
N THR A 192 -35.85 -10.41 -15.92
CA THR A 192 -34.88 -10.64 -16.99
C THR A 192 -35.22 -9.82 -18.24
N SER A 193 -34.22 -9.19 -18.86
CA SER A 193 -34.11 -9.18 -20.33
C SER A 193 -32.75 -8.66 -20.79
N PHE A 194 -32.09 -9.53 -21.52
CA PHE A 194 -30.95 -9.38 -22.41
C PHE A 194 -31.27 -8.39 -23.54
N SER A 195 -30.28 -7.62 -24.00
CA SER A 195 -30.13 -7.38 -25.44
C SER A 195 -28.73 -6.87 -25.78
N ALA A 196 -28.31 -7.27 -26.98
CA ALA A 196 -26.96 -7.24 -27.49
C ALA A 196 -26.68 -6.02 -28.39
N ALA A 197 -25.39 -5.88 -28.71
CA ALA A 197 -24.83 -5.48 -30.01
C ALA A 197 -24.33 -4.04 -30.21
N ALA A 198 -23.24 -4.03 -30.97
CA ALA A 198 -22.66 -3.00 -31.83
C ALA A 198 -21.52 -2.12 -31.25
N GLN A 199 -20.42 -2.17 -32.01
CA GLN A 199 -19.10 -1.56 -31.85
C GLN A 199 -19.09 -0.07 -32.33
N PRO A 200 -17.95 0.50 -32.80
CA PRO A 200 -17.07 1.37 -32.02
C PRO A 200 -17.00 2.80 -32.60
N ALA A 201 -16.49 3.77 -31.83
CA ALA A 201 -16.08 5.06 -32.38
C ALA A 201 -14.84 5.60 -31.67
N SER A 202 -13.99 6.19 -32.49
CA SER A 202 -12.62 6.64 -32.30
C SER A 202 -12.47 8.03 -31.66
N SER A 203 -11.23 8.29 -31.24
CA SER A 203 -10.49 9.58 -31.24
C SER A 203 -10.83 10.68 -30.23
N SER A 204 -9.88 10.96 -29.32
CA SER A 204 -9.21 12.27 -29.13
C SER A 204 -8.28 12.17 -27.90
N SER A 205 -6.97 12.18 -28.07
CA SER A 205 -6.12 13.38 -28.00
C SER A 205 -6.18 14.11 -26.66
N PHE A 206 -5.26 13.78 -25.74
CA PHE A 206 -4.72 14.74 -24.79
C PHE A 206 -3.23 14.48 -24.59
N THR A 207 -2.44 15.41 -25.12
CA THR A 207 -1.06 15.70 -24.72
C THR A 207 -1.08 16.29 -23.31
N ASN A 208 -0.32 15.72 -22.38
CA ASN A 208 0.17 16.51 -21.24
C ASN A 208 1.60 16.09 -20.92
N ASP A 209 2.51 16.82 -21.54
CA ASP A 209 3.91 16.92 -21.19
C ASP A 209 4.02 17.68 -19.87
N HIS A 210 4.54 17.03 -18.83
CA HIS A 210 5.07 17.70 -17.64
C HIS A 210 6.43 17.07 -17.32
N SER A 211 7.39 17.48 -18.14
CA SER A 211 8.80 17.56 -17.80
C SER A 211 8.97 18.21 -16.42
N ASN A 212 9.34 17.43 -15.39
CA ASN A 212 9.88 17.99 -14.15
C ASN A 212 11.30 17.46 -13.91
N ASN A 213 12.23 18.21 -14.47
CA ASN A 213 13.66 18.14 -14.24
C ASN A 213 13.94 18.55 -12.79
N SER A 214 14.32 17.59 -11.93
CA SER A 214 14.86 17.89 -10.61
C SER A 214 16.33 17.48 -10.57
N THR A 215 17.16 18.45 -10.94
CA THR A 215 18.60 18.50 -10.68
C THR A 215 18.83 18.50 -9.17
N ASN A 216 19.14 17.35 -8.57
CA ASN A 216 19.70 17.30 -7.23
C ASN A 216 21.23 17.21 -7.31
N SER A 217 21.87 18.38 -7.33
CA SER A 217 23.31 18.54 -7.17
C SER A 217 23.67 18.36 -5.69
N ASN A 218 24.05 17.14 -5.29
CA ASN A 218 24.71 16.93 -4.01
C ASN A 218 26.22 16.69 -4.22
N LYS A 219 26.97 17.78 -3.98
CA LYS A 219 28.41 17.80 -3.75
C LYS A 219 28.76 16.87 -2.59
N ARG A 220 29.68 15.93 -2.81
CA ARG A 220 30.67 15.52 -1.79
C ARG A 220 32.00 15.17 -2.46
N PRO A 221 33.12 15.77 -2.02
CA PRO A 221 34.44 15.45 -2.54
C PRO A 221 35.11 14.30 -1.78
N ALA A 222 35.94 13.57 -2.54
CA ALA A 222 37.18 12.88 -2.19
C ALA A 222 37.33 12.16 -0.82
N SER A 223 37.62 10.87 -0.89
CA SER A 223 38.90 10.32 -0.38
C SER A 223 39.11 8.91 -0.90
N VAL A 224 40.04 8.81 -1.84
CA VAL A 224 40.69 7.56 -2.25
C VAL A 224 41.74 7.22 -1.19
N SER A 225 41.45 6.20 -0.39
CA SER A 225 42.46 5.54 0.44
C SER A 225 42.65 4.14 -0.12
N SER A 226 43.50 4.07 -1.15
CA SER A 226 44.09 2.83 -1.65
C SER A 226 45.20 2.45 -0.69
N LEU A 227 44.91 1.50 0.20
CA LEU A 227 45.93 0.75 0.91
C LEU A 227 45.75 -0.74 0.62
N ASP A 228 46.74 -1.24 -0.11
CA ASP A 228 47.23 -2.61 -0.20
C ASP A 228 47.01 -3.41 1.11
N PRO A 229 46.61 -4.69 1.01
CA PRO A 229 47.56 -5.70 1.41
C PRO A 229 47.55 -6.97 0.54
N SER A 230 48.73 -7.27 0.00
CA SER A 230 49.49 -8.50 0.23
C SER A 230 48.71 -9.81 0.09
N LEU A 231 48.99 -10.47 -1.03
CA LEU A 231 48.76 -11.89 -1.29
C LEU A 231 49.38 -12.76 -0.19
N GLY A 232 48.54 -13.22 0.74
CA GLY A 232 48.84 -14.23 1.74
C GLY A 232 47.83 -15.35 1.67
N GLU A 233 48.05 -16.29 0.75
CA GLU A 233 47.28 -17.51 0.55
C GLU A 233 47.55 -18.48 1.72
N MET A 234 46.62 -18.58 2.67
CA MET A 234 46.58 -19.69 3.63
C MET A 234 45.14 -20.18 3.81
N VAL A 235 44.92 -21.38 3.28
CA VAL A 235 43.74 -22.22 3.43
C VAL A 235 43.69 -22.74 4.87
N ALA A 236 42.68 -22.32 5.64
CA ALA A 236 42.35 -22.93 6.93
C ALA A 236 40.83 -23.03 7.13
N SER A 237 40.37 -24.28 6.96
CA SER A 237 39.17 -24.95 7.47
C SER A 237 38.21 -24.21 8.42
N VAL A 238 36.95 -24.23 8.00
CA VAL A 238 35.66 -23.97 8.69
C VAL A 238 35.56 -24.61 10.08
N PRO A 239 34.98 -23.91 11.08
CA PRO A 239 33.87 -24.53 11.83
C PRO A 239 32.83 -23.54 12.36
N ALA A 240 31.53 -23.74 12.07
CA ALA A 240 30.47 -23.27 12.98
C ALA A 240 29.17 -24.08 12.85
N LYS A 241 28.86 -24.72 13.99
CA LYS A 241 27.75 -25.58 14.37
C LYS A 241 26.36 -25.06 13.95
N ARG A 242 25.56 -25.96 13.36
CA ARG A 242 24.11 -25.79 13.19
C ARG A 242 23.39 -25.99 14.54
N PRO A 243 22.42 -25.12 14.92
CA PRO A 243 21.66 -25.30 16.14
C PRO A 243 20.70 -26.50 16.01
N ARG A 244 20.83 -27.41 16.97
CA ARG A 244 20.02 -28.62 17.15
C ARG A 244 18.63 -28.25 17.67
N GLY A 245 17.61 -28.81 17.03
CA GLY A 245 16.40 -29.36 17.67
C GLY A 245 15.45 -28.39 18.36
N ARG A 246 14.32 -28.10 17.71
CA ARG A 246 13.08 -27.75 18.43
C ARG A 246 12.18 -28.99 18.49
N PRO A 247 11.85 -29.50 19.69
CA PRO A 247 11.02 -30.70 19.84
C PRO A 247 9.61 -30.47 19.32
N LYS A 248 9.07 -31.50 18.65
CA LYS A 248 7.67 -31.63 18.30
C LYS A 248 6.88 -32.05 19.55
N GLY A 249 5.79 -31.34 19.83
CA GLY A 249 4.64 -31.88 20.54
C GLY A 249 4.33 -31.23 21.88
N SER A 250 3.12 -30.70 22.00
CA SER A 250 2.19 -31.23 23.00
C SER A 250 0.75 -31.00 22.52
N LYS A 251 -0.01 -32.10 22.51
CA LYS A 251 -1.44 -32.19 22.21
C LYS A 251 -2.24 -32.07 23.52
N THR A 252 -3.56 -31.89 23.37
CA THR A 252 -4.67 -32.16 24.32
C THR A 252 -4.83 -31.15 25.48
N GLN A 253 -6.04 -30.75 25.89
CA GLN A 253 -7.32 -31.48 25.94
C GLN A 253 -8.55 -30.64 25.56
N LYS A 254 -9.51 -31.31 24.90
CA LYS A 254 -10.93 -30.95 24.87
C LYS A 254 -11.52 -31.13 26.27
N ARG A 255 -12.16 -30.09 26.83
CA ARG A 255 -13.17 -30.23 27.89
C ARG A 255 -14.48 -30.64 27.21
N THR A 256 -14.96 -31.84 27.53
CA THR A 256 -16.36 -32.23 27.31
C THR A 256 -17.10 -31.97 28.61
N GLY A 257 -18.27 -31.36 28.50
CA GLY A 257 -19.15 -31.08 29.63
C GLY A 257 -20.56 -30.94 29.10
N THR A 258 -21.29 -32.04 29.15
CA THR A 258 -22.75 -32.18 29.21
C THR A 258 -23.05 -33.60 29.62
#